data_AF-A0A949Y764-F1
#
_entry.id   AF-A0A949Y764-F1
#
_cell.length_a   1.000
_cell.length_b   1.000
_cell.length_c   1.000
_cell.angle_alpha   90.00
_cell.angle_beta   90.00
_cell.angle_gamma   90.00
#
_symmetry.space_group_name_H-M   'P 1'
#
loop_
_entity.id
_entity.type
_entity.pdbx_description
1 polymer ?
#
loop_
_entity_poly.entity_id
_entity_poly.type
_entity_poly.pdbx_seq_one_letter_code
_entity_poly.pdbx_strand_id
1 'polypeptide(L)' 'MGQQLKITEHTVKAHVKSILVKLGAIGRTEAIAIATKRGLIRER' A
#
# COMPACT_ATOMS: atom_id res chain seq x y z
N MET A 1 10.05 9.09 -10.03
CA MET A 1 8.60 8.76 -9.92
C MET A 1 8.01 9.22 -8.58
N GLY A 2 8.33 10.45 -8.11
CA GLY A 2 7.79 11.01 -6.85
C GLY A 2 6.77 12.14 -7.05
N GLN A 3 6.25 12.30 -8.27
CA GLN A 3 5.46 13.48 -8.67
C GLN A 3 3.94 13.23 -8.80
N GLN A 4 3.42 12.03 -8.53
CA GLN A 4 1.99 11.76 -8.80
C GLN A 4 1.01 12.27 -7.74
N LEU A 5 1.48 12.66 -6.56
CA LEU A 5 0.71 13.32 -5.52
C LEU A 5 1.67 14.30 -4.84
N LYS A 6 1.29 15.54 -4.57
CA LYS A 6 2.13 16.54 -3.87
C LYS A 6 2.30 16.17 -2.39
N ILE A 7 2.85 14.99 -2.10
CA ILE A 7 3.00 14.41 -0.77
C ILE A 7 4.46 14.07 -0.51
N THR A 8 4.93 14.37 0.70
CA THR A 8 6.32 14.09 1.10
C THR A 8 6.53 12.59 1.32
N GLU A 9 7.78 12.11 1.33
CA GLU A 9 8.09 10.73 1.70
C GLU A 9 7.51 10.34 3.06
N HIS A 10 7.49 11.27 4.03
CA HIS A 10 6.89 11.05 5.34
C HIS A 10 5.40 10.70 5.20
N THR A 11 4.67 11.47 4.39
CA THR A 11 3.25 11.26 4.11
C THR A 11 3.02 9.90 3.42
N VAL A 12 3.87 9.53 2.45
CA VAL A 12 3.81 8.20 1.81
C VAL A 12 4.00 7.08 2.84
N LYS A 13 4.95 7.19 3.76
CA LYS A 13 5.16 6.19 4.83
C LYS A 13 3.94 6.05 5.73
N ALA A 14 3.30 7.16 6.09
CA ALA A 14 2.06 7.15 6.88
C ALA A 14 0.92 6.44 6.14
N HIS A 15 0.73 6.71 4.84
CA HIS A 15 -0.27 6.03 4.02
C HIS A 15 -0.01 4.54 3.90
N VAL A 16 1.24 4.14 3.63
CA VAL A 16 1.62 2.72 3.57
C VAL A 16 1.33 2.04 4.90
N LYS A 17 1.70 2.63 6.04
CA LYS A 17 1.40 2.08 7.37
C LYS A 17 -0.11 1.90 7.57
N SER A 18 -0.92 2.88 7.19
CA SER A 18 -2.39 2.77 7.27
C SER A 18 -2.93 1.63 6.41
N ILE A 19 -2.41 1.46 5.19
CA ILE A 19 -2.80 0.36 4.30
C ILE A 19 -2.42 -0.99 4.91
N LEU A 20 -1.21 -1.14 5.44
CA LEU A 20 -0.76 -2.36 6.11
C LEU A 20 -1.70 -2.74 7.26
N VAL A 21 -2.03 -1.78 8.13
CA VAL A 21 -2.98 -1.98 9.24
C VAL A 21 -4.37 -2.39 8.73
N LYS A 22 -4.90 -1.71 7.71
CA LYS A 22 -6.22 -2.01 7.13
C LYS A 22 -6.28 -3.38 6.46
N LEU A 23 -5.17 -3.84 5.90
CA LEU A 23 -5.08 -5.15 5.26
C LEU A 23 -4.70 -6.27 6.25
N GLY A 24 -4.22 -5.93 7.45
CA GLY A 24 -3.68 -6.87 8.41
C GLY A 24 -2.32 -7.45 7.99
N ALA A 25 -1.55 -6.69 7.19
CA ALA A 25 -0.28 -7.13 6.63
C ALA A 25 0.91 -6.62 7.46
N ILE A 26 1.92 -7.47 7.62
CA ILE A 26 3.18 -7.14 8.29
C ILE A 26 4.13 -6.38 7.34
N GLY A 27 3.98 -6.59 6.03
CA GLY A 27 4.83 -5.97 5.02
C GLY A 27 4.14 -5.71 3.69
N ARG A 28 4.83 -4.99 2.80
CA ARG A 28 4.30 -4.60 1.48
C ARG A 28 3.97 -5.81 0.60
N THR A 29 4.82 -6.83 0.58
CA THR A 29 4.59 -8.04 -0.20
C THR A 29 3.32 -8.77 0.23
N GLU A 30 3.14 -8.92 1.55
CA GLU A 30 1.93 -9.53 2.11
C GLU A 30 0.69 -8.68 1.83
N ALA A 31 0.80 -7.35 1.93
CA ALA A 31 -0.28 -6.44 1.59
C ALA A 31 -0.71 -6.59 0.12
N ILE A 32 0.24 -6.74 -0.81
CA ILE A 32 -0.04 -7.01 -2.23
C ILE A 32 -0.76 -8.36 -2.37
N ALA A 33 -0.24 -9.44 -1.75
CA ALA A 33 -0.87 -10.75 -1.81
C ALA A 33 -2.31 -10.75 -1.26
N ILE A 34 -2.55 -10.07 -0.14
CA ILE A 34 -3.88 -9.91 0.45
C ILE A 34 -4.79 -9.09 -0.48
N ALA A 35 -4.29 -7.99 -1.03
CA ALA A 35 -5.05 -7.11 -1.91
C ALA A 35 -5.42 -7.80 -3.24
N THR A 36 -4.50 -8.57 -3.84
CA THR A 36 -4.80 -9.43 -5.01
C THR A 36 -5.85 -10.46 -4.64
N LYS A 37 -5.66 -11.21 -3.55
CA LYS A 37 -6.60 -12.26 -3.13
C LYS A 37 -8.01 -11.73 -2.88
N ARG A 38 -8.12 -10.50 -2.38
CA ARG A 38 -9.40 -9.79 -2.15
C ARG A 38 -9.94 -9.08 -3.39
N GLY A 39 -9.23 -9.11 -4.52
CA GLY A 39 -9.63 -8.43 -5.76
C GLY A 39 -9.53 -6.89 -5.70
N LEU A 40 -8.80 -6.34 -4.74
CA LEU A 40 -8.65 -4.89 -4.53
C LEU A 40 -7.70 -4.25 -5.54
N ILE A 41 -6.75 -5.03 -6.07
CA ILE A 41 -5.81 -4.62 -7.10
C ILE A 41 -5.68 -5.74 -8.13
N ARG A 42 -5.43 -5.36 -9.39
CA ARG A 42 -5.06 -6.30 -10.45
C ARG A 42 -3.55 -6.30 -10.58
N GLU A 43 -2.94 -7.46 -10.38
CA GLU A 43 -1.60 -7.73 -10.89
C GLU A 43 -1.71 -7.66 -12.43
N ARG A 44 -1.09 -6.63 -12.99
CA ARG A 44 -0.97 -6.43 -14.44
C ARG A 44 0.08 -7.36 -14.99
#